data_AF-A0A2Z3J3F1-F1
#
_entry.id   AF-A0A2Z3J3F1-F1
#
_cell.length_a   1.000
_cell.length_b   1.000
_cell.length_c   1.000
_cell.angle_alpha   90.00
_cell.angle_beta   90.00
_cell.angle_gamma   90.00
#
_symmetry.space_group_name_H-M   'P 1'
#
loop_
_entity.id
_entity.type
_entity.pdbx_description
1 polymer ?
#
loop_
_entity_poly.entity_id
_entity_poly.type
_entity_poly.pdbx_seq_one_letter_code
_entity_poly.pdbx_strand_id
1 'polypeptide(L)' 'MIERLPLNALRAFAIAARHESFKHAAEQLSVTAGAVSRQVKRLEGKRGCALLTRHKNR' A
#
# COMPACT_ATOMS: atom_id res chain seq x y z
N MET A 1 -0.75 -20.32 13.09
CA MET A 1 -1.80 -19.27 13.13
C MET A 1 -1.56 -18.32 11.97
N ILE A 2 -2.50 -18.21 11.02
CA ILE A 2 -2.40 -17.22 9.94
C ILE A 2 -2.79 -15.87 10.56
N GLU A 3 -1.80 -15.00 10.77
CA GLU A 3 -2.05 -13.65 11.27
C GLU A 3 -3.03 -12.95 10.31
N ARG A 4 -4.05 -12.30 10.87
CA ARG A 4 -5.13 -11.67 10.08
C ARG A 4 -4.57 -10.46 9.33
N LEU A 5 -4.05 -10.73 8.13
CA LEU A 5 -3.45 -9.74 7.26
C LEU A 5 -4.56 -8.89 6.65
N PRO A 6 -4.47 -7.54 6.74
CA PRO A 6 -5.45 -6.67 6.13
C PRO A 6 -5.39 -6.81 4.61
N LEU A 7 -6.34 -7.57 4.04
CA LEU A 7 -6.42 -7.88 2.61
C LEU A 7 -6.40 -6.61 1.75
N ASN A 8 -7.07 -5.55 2.20
CA ASN A 8 -7.07 -4.26 1.51
C ASN A 8 -5.68 -3.64 1.45
N ALA A 9 -4.88 -3.76 2.50
CA ALA A 9 -3.52 -3.22 2.51
C ALA A 9 -2.56 -4.04 1.64
N LEU A 10 -2.72 -5.36 1.61
CA LEU A 10 -1.99 -6.23 0.67
C LEU A 10 -2.35 -5.91 -0.78
N ARG A 11 -3.64 -5.71 -1.07
CA ARG A 11 -4.12 -5.35 -2.41
C ARG A 11 -3.63 -3.97 -2.84
N ALA A 12 -3.71 -2.98 -1.94
CA ALA A 12 -3.16 -1.64 -2.13
C ALA A 12 -1.65 -1.68 -2.40
N PHE A 13 -0.91 -2.45 -1.60
CA PHE A 13 0.52 -2.66 -1.80
C PHE A 13 0.82 -3.31 -3.16
N ALA A 14 0.14 -4.40 -3.52
CA ALA A 14 0.41 -5.11 -4.77
C ALA A 14 0.15 -4.25 -6.01
N ILE A 15 -0.94 -3.47 -6.02
CA ILE A 15 -1.24 -2.56 -7.14
C ILE A 15 -0.25 -1.40 -7.16
N ALA A 16 0.03 -0.77 -6.01
CA ALA A 16 0.98 0.33 -5.93
C ALA A 16 2.41 -0.09 -6.31
N ALA A 17 2.83 -1.31 -5.97
CA ALA A 17 4.12 -1.87 -6.35
C ALA A 17 4.20 -2.17 -7.85
N ARG A 18 3.11 -2.66 -8.47
CA ARG A 18 3.06 -2.98 -9.91
C ARG A 18 3.05 -1.75 -10.80
N HIS A 19 2.40 -0.68 -10.35
CA HIS A 19 2.22 0.55 -11.15
C HIS A 19 3.09 1.73 -10.66
N GLU A 20 3.90 1.51 -9.63
CA GLU A 20 4.73 2.54 -8.97
C GLU A 20 3.96 3.81 -8.58
N SER A 21 2.64 3.70 -8.39
CA SER A 21 1.74 4.84 -8.24
C SER A 21 0.65 4.58 -7.21
N PHE A 22 0.69 5.37 -6.12
CA PHE A 22 -0.37 5.39 -5.11
C PHE A 22 -1.69 5.93 -5.64
N LYS A 23 -1.64 6.84 -6.63
CA LYS A 23 -2.85 7.40 -7.26
C LYS A 23 -3.57 6.33 -8.08
N HIS A 24 -2.82 5.58 -8.89
CA HIS A 24 -3.40 4.53 -9.71
C HIS A 24 -3.99 3.39 -8.86
N ALA A 25 -3.30 3.02 -7.78
CA ALA A 25 -3.82 2.06 -6.80
C ALA A 25 -5.10 2.56 -6.11
N ALA A 26 -5.20 3.86 -5.84
CA ALA A 26 -6.37 4.46 -5.22
C ALA A 26 -7.59 4.41 -6.15
N GLU A 27 -7.39 4.70 -7.44
CA GLU A 27 -8.44 4.62 -8.46
C GLU A 27 -8.97 3.18 -8.61
N GLN A 28 -8.07 2.20 -8.74
CA GLN A 28 -8.47 0.78 -8.86
C GLN A 28 -9.18 0.23 -7.62
N LEU A 29 -8.88 0.76 -6.45
CA LEU A 29 -9.47 0.33 -5.18
C LEU A 29 -10.65 1.17 -4.73
N SER A 30 -11.04 2.19 -5.51
CA SER A 30 -12.10 3.14 -5.16
C SER A 30 -11.89 3.76 -3.77
N VAL A 31 -10.65 4.11 -3.45
CA VAL A 31 -10.25 4.78 -2.20
C VAL A 31 -9.44 6.04 -2.51
N THR A 32 -9.10 6.82 -1.49
CA THR A 32 -8.21 7.98 -1.66
C THR A 32 -6.74 7.56 -1.64
N ALA A 33 -5.87 8.30 -2.33
CA ALA A 33 -4.41 8.04 -2.30
C ALA A 33 -3.83 8.10 -0.87
N GLY A 34 -4.41 8.94 -0.01
CA GLY A 34 -4.07 8.98 1.42
C GLY A 34 -4.44 7.69 2.18
N ALA A 35 -5.56 7.05 1.83
CA ALA A 35 -5.96 5.76 2.39
C ALA A 35 -5.00 4.64 1.96
N VAL A 36 -4.61 4.60 0.67
CA VAL A 36 -3.59 3.65 0.16
C VAL A 36 -2.27 3.84 0.91
N SER A 37 -1.80 5.07 1.05
CA SER A 37 -0.57 5.37 1.79
C SER A 37 -0.62 4.90 3.26
N ARG A 38 -1.74 5.17 3.97
CA ARG A 38 -1.94 4.67 5.35
C ARG A 38 -2.00 3.15 5.43
N GLN A 39 -2.68 2.50 4.49
CA GLN A 39 -2.79 1.04 4.44
C GLN A 39 -1.43 0.39 4.26
N VAL A 40 -0.62 0.89 3.31
CA VAL A 40 0.75 0.40 3.11
C VAL A 40 1.60 0.67 4.35
N LYS A 41 1.57 1.90 4.90
CA LYS A 41 2.33 2.22 6.12
C LYS A 41 1.98 1.32 7.31
N ARG A 42 0.70 0.95 7.45
CA ARG A 42 0.25 0.00 8.48
C ARG A 42 0.77 -1.41 8.22
N LEU A 43 0.84 -1.82 6.95
CA LEU A 43 1.39 -3.12 6.56
C LEU A 43 2.91 -3.18 6.81
N GLU A 44 3.64 -2.12 6.47
CA GLU A 44 5.05 -1.94 6.78
C GLU A 44 5.29 -2.02 8.29
N GLY A 45 4.48 -1.31 9.09
CA GLY A 45 4.57 -1.33 10.55
C GLY A 45 4.33 -2.71 11.16
N LYS A 46 3.40 -3.49 10.59
CA LYS A 46 3.17 -4.89 11.01
C LYS A 46 4.33 -5.83 10.65
N ARG A 47 4.98 -5.60 9.51
CA ARG A 47 6.09 -6.43 9.02
C ARG A 47 7.45 -5.99 9.55
N GLY A 48 7.53 -4.81 10.16
CA GLY A 48 8.78 -4.24 10.66
C GLY A 48 9.77 -3.84 9.56
N CYS A 49 9.32 -3.74 8.31
CA CYS A 49 10.15 -3.42 7.17
C CYS A 49 9.45 -2.50 6.17
N ALA A 50 10.23 -1.70 5.44
CA ALA A 50 9.71 -0.92 4.33
C ALA A 50 9.39 -1.86 3.16
N LEU A 51 8.20 -1.73 2.59
CA LEU A 51 7.72 -2.57 1.49
C LEU A 51 7.79 -1.83 0.15
N LEU A 52 7.69 -0.48 0.18
CA LEU A 52 7.80 0.35 -1.01
C LEU A 52 8.95 1.36 -0.87
N THR A 53 9.77 1.45 -1.91
CA THR A 53 10.76 2.54 -2.05
C THR A 53 10.01 3.81 -2.44
N ARG A 54 10.00 4.82 -1.54
CA ARG A 54 9.31 6.08 -1.80
C ARG A 54 10.21 6.99 -2.62
N HIS A 55 10.02 6.98 -3.94
CA HIS A 55 10.56 8.04 -4.79
C HIS A 55 9.70 9.28 -4.60
N LYS A 56 10.26 10.33 -3.97
CA LYS A 56 9.66 11.66 -4.06
C LYS A 56 9.68 12.03 -5.54
N ASN A 57 8.50 12.07 -6.17
CA ASN A 57 8.36 12.64 -7.50
C ASN A 57 8.88 14.08 -7.42
N ARG A 58 10.06 14.33 -7.97
CA ARG A 58 10.68 15.66 -8.03
C ARG A 58 9.92 16.52 -9.03
#